data_AF-A0A7X5E6T1-F1
#
_entry.id   AF-A0A7X5E6T1-F1
#
_cell.length_a   1.000
_cell.length_b   1.000
_cell.length_c   1.000
_cell.angle_alpha   90.00
_cell.angle_beta   90.00
_cell.angle_gamma   90.00
#
_symmetry.space_group_name_H-M   'P 1'
#
loop_
_entity.id
_entity.type
_entity.pdbx_description
1 polymer ?
#
loop_
_entity_poly.entity_id
_entity_poly.type
_entity_poly.pdbx_seq_one_letter_code
_entity_poly.pdbx_strand_id
1 'polypeptide(L)'
;MSNESLKIYLQKIKELSAPFYQSMADKCRQAHQKYLENQRLIAQQNLKLRIQMQHDILQNDFAFVLENFTYPKLVQVTSKADLRQDGYKITKDYIIYYFTIDKTIWEKFPVIICNIIRENMNKDIVTFTKELAGCMTAYEIMCLYPALYWGFCVLNIEDQHTYIRLAVITKMPL
;
A
#
# COMPACT_ATOMS: atom_id res chain seq x y z
N MET A 1 72.42 1.02 -15.58
CA MET A 1 71.28 0.26 -16.15
C MET A 1 70.78 1.00 -17.38
N SER A 2 70.63 0.35 -18.54
CA SER A 2 70.13 1.04 -19.74
C SER A 2 68.63 1.35 -19.58
N ASN A 3 68.19 2.43 -20.20
CA ASN A 3 66.79 2.90 -20.15
C ASN A 3 65.82 1.82 -20.69
N GLU A 4 66.29 0.93 -21.57
CA GLU A 4 65.52 -0.21 -22.09
C GLU A 4 65.28 -1.30 -21.06
N SER A 5 66.29 -1.67 -20.26
CA SER A 5 66.13 -2.70 -19.22
C SER A 5 65.06 -2.26 -18.20
N LEU A 6 65.08 -0.98 -17.83
CA LEU A 6 64.15 -0.39 -16.87
C LEU A 6 62.70 -0.39 -17.39
N LYS A 7 62.51 -0.12 -18.70
CA LYS A 7 61.20 -0.26 -19.36
C LYS A 7 60.67 -1.69 -19.35
N ILE A 8 61.54 -2.69 -19.60
CA ILE A 8 61.15 -4.10 -19.58
C ILE A 8 60.69 -4.52 -18.17
N TYR A 9 61.42 -4.11 -17.12
CA TYR A 9 61.04 -4.40 -15.74
C TYR A 9 59.70 -3.75 -15.35
N LEU A 10 59.50 -2.48 -15.71
CA LEU A 10 58.23 -1.78 -15.45
C LEU A 10 57.04 -2.42 -16.17
N GLN A 11 57.24 -2.87 -17.41
CA GLN A 11 56.20 -3.58 -18.17
C GLN A 11 55.83 -4.91 -17.52
N LYS A 12 56.82 -5.71 -17.08
CA LYS A 12 56.56 -6.98 -16.36
C LYS A 12 55.85 -6.75 -15.03
N ILE A 13 56.21 -5.71 -14.28
CA ILE A 13 55.54 -5.37 -13.02
C ILE A 13 54.07 -4.99 -13.28
N LYS A 14 53.80 -4.22 -14.34
CA LYS A 14 52.44 -3.88 -14.76
C LYS A 14 51.62 -5.12 -15.13
N GLU A 15 52.18 -6.05 -15.88
CA GLU A 15 51.52 -7.30 -16.27
C GLU A 15 51.25 -8.21 -15.06
N LEU A 16 52.22 -8.33 -14.14
CA LEU A 16 52.06 -9.13 -12.92
C LEU A 16 51.06 -8.53 -11.92
N SER A 17 50.94 -7.20 -11.87
CA SER A 17 50.00 -6.50 -10.98
C SER A 17 48.60 -6.31 -11.58
N ALA A 18 48.44 -6.43 -12.91
CA ALA A 18 47.15 -6.27 -13.56
C ALA A 18 46.03 -7.18 -13.02
N PRO A 19 46.25 -8.49 -12.75
CA PRO A 19 45.23 -9.35 -12.15
C PRO A 19 44.80 -8.89 -10.75
N PHE A 20 45.72 -8.31 -9.97
CA PHE A 20 45.41 -7.77 -8.65
C PHE A 20 44.51 -6.54 -8.75
N TYR A 21 44.83 -5.59 -9.63
CA TYR A 21 43.99 -4.41 -9.87
C TYR A 21 42.61 -4.79 -10.42
N GLN A 22 42.56 -5.77 -11.33
CA GLN A 22 41.31 -6.27 -11.87
C GLN A 22 40.46 -6.95 -10.79
N SER A 23 41.06 -7.80 -9.95
CA SER A 23 40.37 -8.41 -8.81
C SER A 23 39.83 -7.37 -7.82
N MET A 24 40.59 -6.31 -7.55
CA MET A 24 40.15 -5.22 -6.68
C MET A 24 38.99 -4.44 -7.30
N ALA A 25 39.07 -4.10 -8.60
CA ALA A 25 37.97 -3.47 -9.33
C ALA A 25 36.71 -4.34 -9.33
N ASP A 26 36.83 -5.65 -9.50
CA ASP A 26 35.72 -6.59 -9.44
C ASP A 26 35.07 -6.64 -8.05
N LYS A 27 35.87 -6.69 -6.99
CA LYS A 27 35.37 -6.62 -5.61
C LYS A 27 34.65 -5.31 -5.32
N CYS A 28 35.18 -4.18 -5.79
CA CYS A 28 34.51 -2.88 -5.68
C CYS A 28 33.17 -2.87 -6.43
N ARG A 29 33.12 -3.42 -7.66
CA ARG A 29 31.88 -3.54 -8.43
C ARG A 29 30.85 -4.41 -7.73
N GLN A 30 31.24 -5.57 -7.22
CA GLN A 30 30.37 -6.47 -6.48
C GLN A 30 29.83 -5.84 -5.19
N ALA A 31 30.69 -5.16 -4.42
CA ALA A 31 30.28 -4.46 -3.20
C ALA A 31 29.29 -3.33 -3.51
N HIS A 32 29.52 -2.58 -4.59
CA HIS A 32 28.60 -1.52 -5.02
C HIS A 32 27.25 -2.09 -5.48
N GLN A 33 27.24 -3.18 -6.25
CA GLN A 33 26.00 -3.87 -6.65
C GLN A 33 25.21 -4.34 -5.43
N LYS A 34 25.88 -4.98 -4.46
CA LYS A 34 25.25 -5.42 -3.20
C LYS A 34 24.68 -4.24 -2.40
N TYR A 35 25.38 -3.11 -2.37
CA TYR A 35 24.87 -1.89 -1.74
C TYR A 35 23.59 -1.40 -2.43
N LEU A 36 23.57 -1.33 -3.77
CA LEU A 36 22.38 -0.91 -4.52
C LEU A 36 21.19 -1.85 -4.31
N GLU A 37 21.43 -3.16 -4.26
CA GLU A 37 20.41 -4.16 -3.95
C GLU A 37 19.84 -3.96 -2.54
N ASN A 38 20.70 -3.74 -1.54
CA ASN A 38 20.26 -3.44 -0.18
C ASN A 38 19.42 -2.16 -0.11
N GLN A 39 19.82 -1.10 -0.81
CA GLN A 39 19.03 0.14 -0.86
C GLN A 39 17.65 -0.08 -1.50
N ARG A 40 17.57 -0.88 -2.57
CA ARG A 40 16.29 -1.25 -3.18
C ARG A 40 15.41 -2.03 -2.22
N LEU A 41 15.99 -2.97 -1.47
CA LEU A 41 15.25 -3.75 -0.48
C LEU A 41 14.68 -2.87 0.64
N ILE A 42 15.49 -1.95 1.19
CA ILE A 42 15.06 -1.00 2.22
C ILE A 42 13.93 -0.12 1.69
N ALA A 43 14.07 0.41 0.48
CA ALA A 43 13.03 1.23 -0.14
C ALA A 43 11.71 0.45 -0.32
N GLN A 44 11.78 -0.80 -0.76
CA GLN A 44 10.61 -1.67 -0.89
C GLN A 44 9.96 -2.00 0.46
N GLN A 45 10.76 -2.26 1.50
CA GLN A 45 10.26 -2.50 2.86
C GLN A 45 9.56 -1.26 3.42
N ASN A 46 10.17 -0.09 3.28
CA ASN A 46 9.58 1.18 3.73
C ASN A 46 8.26 1.46 2.99
N LEU A 47 8.20 1.20 1.69
CA LEU A 47 6.97 1.34 0.92
C LEU A 47 5.88 0.40 1.44
N LYS A 48 6.20 -0.88 1.67
CA LYS A 48 5.23 -1.86 2.21
C LYS A 48 4.71 -1.45 3.59
N LEU A 49 5.58 -0.96 4.47
CA LEU A 49 5.19 -0.48 5.80
C LEU A 49 4.22 0.71 5.71
N ARG A 50 4.51 1.69 4.84
CA ARG A 50 3.63 2.85 4.63
C ARG A 50 2.27 2.46 4.08
N ILE A 51 2.24 1.52 3.12
CA ILE A 51 0.99 0.98 2.59
C ILE A 51 0.20 0.27 3.69
N GLN A 52 0.84 -0.55 4.51
CA GLN A 52 0.17 -1.26 5.61
C GLN A 52 -0.40 -0.27 6.63
N MET A 53 0.37 0.76 7.02
CA MET A 53 -0.12 1.80 7.93
C MET A 53 -1.34 2.52 7.37
N GLN A 54 -1.33 2.87 6.07
CA GLN A 54 -2.53 3.45 5.44
C GLN A 54 -3.70 2.47 5.38
N HIS A 55 -3.45 1.17 5.15
CA HIS A 55 -4.49 0.14 5.15
C HIS A 55 -5.16 0.04 6.52
N ASP A 56 -4.36 0.07 7.60
CA ASP A 56 -4.84 0.04 8.99
C ASP A 56 -5.65 1.29 9.35
N ILE A 57 -5.16 2.47 8.96
CA ILE A 57 -5.86 3.75 9.14
C ILE A 57 -7.19 3.73 8.40
N LEU A 58 -7.18 3.34 7.12
CA LEU A 58 -8.37 3.29 6.29
C LEU A 58 -9.39 2.28 6.84
N GLN A 59 -8.94 1.14 7.38
CA GLN A 59 -9.82 0.16 8.02
C GLN A 59 -10.53 0.76 9.24
N ASN A 60 -9.80 1.49 10.10
CA ASN A 60 -10.38 2.09 11.31
C ASN A 60 -11.48 3.07 10.93
N ASP A 61 -11.15 4.03 10.06
CA ASP A 61 -12.08 5.07 9.64
C ASP A 61 -13.28 4.49 8.88
N PHE A 62 -13.04 3.50 8.01
CA PHE A 62 -14.11 2.89 7.24
C PHE A 62 -15.03 2.04 8.12
N ALA A 63 -14.50 1.26 9.07
CA ALA A 63 -15.32 0.54 10.03
C ALA A 63 -16.16 1.51 10.87
N PHE A 64 -15.57 2.62 11.32
CA PHE A 64 -16.28 3.63 12.11
C PHE A 64 -17.45 4.27 11.33
N VAL A 65 -17.28 4.54 10.03
CA VAL A 65 -18.42 4.93 9.19
C VAL A 65 -19.47 3.83 9.19
N LEU A 66 -19.09 2.60 8.84
CA LEU A 66 -20.03 1.49 8.65
C LEU A 66 -20.76 1.07 9.94
N GLU A 67 -20.20 1.33 11.12
CA GLU A 67 -20.86 1.13 12.42
C GLU A 67 -22.17 1.93 12.55
N ASN A 68 -22.29 3.05 11.82
CA ASN A 68 -23.44 3.95 11.87
C ASN A 68 -24.52 3.66 10.81
N PHE A 69 -24.30 2.68 9.93
CA PHE A 69 -25.20 2.36 8.83
C PHE A 69 -25.43 0.86 8.70
N THR A 70 -26.56 0.48 8.10
CA THR A 70 -26.89 -0.93 7.85
C THR A 70 -27.09 -1.17 6.37
N TYR A 71 -26.49 -2.26 5.88
CA TYR A 71 -26.58 -2.67 4.49
C TYR A 71 -27.34 -4.00 4.41
N PRO A 72 -28.44 -4.08 3.66
CA PRO A 72 -29.20 -5.31 3.54
C PRO A 72 -28.32 -6.48 3.10
N LYS A 73 -28.52 -7.64 3.74
CA LYS A 73 -27.82 -8.91 3.46
C LYS A 73 -26.33 -8.94 3.82
N LEU A 74 -25.79 -7.88 4.42
CA LEU A 74 -24.46 -7.87 5.01
C LEU A 74 -24.55 -7.98 6.53
N VAL A 75 -23.53 -8.60 7.14
CA VAL A 75 -23.35 -8.56 8.59
C VAL A 75 -23.14 -7.11 9.00
N GLN A 76 -23.85 -6.68 10.06
CA GLN A 76 -23.68 -5.34 10.60
C GLN A 76 -22.25 -5.18 11.10
N VAL A 77 -21.57 -4.12 10.65
CA VAL A 77 -20.27 -3.74 11.20
C VAL A 77 -20.54 -3.13 12.57
N THR A 78 -19.96 -3.73 13.61
CA THR A 78 -20.05 -3.28 15.01
C THR A 78 -18.67 -2.90 15.56
N SER A 79 -17.63 -3.33 14.87
CA SER A 79 -16.25 -2.98 15.18
C SER A 79 -15.37 -3.12 13.94
N LYS A 80 -14.12 -2.64 14.05
CA LYS A 80 -13.04 -2.90 13.10
C LYS A 80 -12.91 -4.38 12.70
N ALA A 81 -13.21 -5.33 13.60
CA ALA A 81 -13.02 -6.76 13.34
C ALA A 81 -13.97 -7.30 12.24
N ASP A 82 -15.12 -6.65 12.05
CA ASP A 82 -16.13 -7.07 11.06
C ASP A 82 -15.75 -6.65 9.63
N LEU A 83 -14.89 -5.64 9.48
CA LEU A 83 -14.34 -5.17 8.21
C LEU A 83 -12.88 -5.65 8.08
N ARG A 84 -12.65 -6.81 7.49
CA ARG A 84 -11.30 -7.42 7.46
C ARG A 84 -10.49 -7.00 6.24
N GLN A 85 -9.20 -6.72 6.42
CA GLN A 85 -8.29 -6.44 5.31
C GLN A 85 -8.08 -7.68 4.43
N ASP A 86 -8.02 -7.47 3.12
CA ASP A 86 -7.80 -8.53 2.12
C ASP A 86 -6.76 -8.11 1.06
N GLY A 87 -5.67 -7.52 1.56
CA GLY A 87 -4.52 -7.08 0.76
C GLY A 87 -4.75 -5.78 -0.01
N TYR A 88 -3.80 -5.48 -0.90
CA TYR A 88 -3.82 -4.27 -1.72
C TYR A 88 -3.26 -4.54 -3.11
N LYS A 89 -3.56 -3.64 -4.04
CA LYS A 89 -2.97 -3.63 -5.39
C LYS A 89 -2.48 -2.22 -5.74
N ILE A 90 -1.21 -2.13 -6.10
CA ILE A 90 -0.61 -0.89 -6.59
C ILE A 90 -0.92 -0.79 -8.08
N THR A 91 -1.52 0.33 -8.49
CA THR A 91 -1.71 0.69 -9.90
C THR A 91 -0.79 1.87 -10.25
N LYS A 92 -0.80 2.30 -11.52
CA LYS A 92 0.00 3.45 -11.95
C LYS A 92 -0.42 4.75 -11.26
N ASP A 93 -1.71 4.88 -10.96
CA ASP A 93 -2.32 6.14 -10.54
C ASP A 93 -2.70 6.16 -9.06
N TYR A 94 -3.03 5.00 -8.47
CA TYR A 94 -3.45 4.89 -7.07
C TYR A 94 -3.25 3.48 -6.50
N ILE A 95 -3.39 3.35 -5.18
CA ILE A 95 -3.42 2.06 -4.48
C ILE A 95 -4.87 1.69 -4.20
N ILE A 96 -5.23 0.45 -4.52
CA ILE A 96 -6.52 -0.15 -4.19
C ILE A 96 -6.32 -1.00 -2.94
N TYR A 97 -7.05 -0.66 -1.88
CA TYR A 97 -7.11 -1.41 -0.64
C TYR A 97 -8.34 -2.30 -0.66
N TYR A 98 -8.17 -3.58 -0.33
CA TYR A 98 -9.27 -4.52 -0.30
C TYR A 98 -9.72 -4.80 1.12
N PHE A 99 -11.03 -4.87 1.30
CA PHE A 99 -11.67 -5.25 2.55
C PHE A 99 -12.75 -6.29 2.31
N THR A 100 -13.15 -7.02 3.35
CA THR A 100 -14.22 -8.00 3.29
C THR A 100 -15.23 -7.79 4.41
N ILE A 101 -16.51 -7.99 4.07
CA ILE A 101 -17.63 -8.00 5.02
C ILE A 101 -18.43 -9.27 4.76
N ASP A 102 -18.76 -10.01 5.82
CA ASP A 102 -19.54 -11.24 5.70
C ASP A 102 -20.97 -10.96 5.25
N LYS A 103 -21.54 -11.92 4.53
CA LYS A 103 -22.95 -11.91 4.14
C LYS A 103 -23.77 -12.62 5.21
N THR A 104 -24.99 -12.14 5.43
CA THR A 104 -25.96 -12.86 6.27
C THR A 104 -26.60 -14.03 5.55
N ILE A 105 -26.53 -14.05 4.21
CA ILE A 105 -27.04 -15.14 3.36
C ILE A 105 -25.99 -15.54 2.31
N TRP A 106 -25.99 -16.81 1.89
CA TRP A 106 -25.00 -17.33 0.95
C TRP A 106 -25.41 -17.18 -0.53
N GLU A 107 -26.57 -16.59 -0.79
CA GLU A 107 -27.03 -16.29 -2.14
C GLU A 107 -26.09 -15.33 -2.85
N LYS A 108 -25.94 -15.54 -4.16
CA LYS A 108 -25.16 -14.65 -5.02
C LYS A 108 -25.89 -13.32 -5.16
N PHE A 109 -25.18 -12.22 -4.96
CA PHE A 109 -25.75 -10.90 -5.20
C PHE A 109 -25.71 -10.58 -6.70
N PRO A 110 -26.85 -10.20 -7.30
CA PRO A 110 -26.82 -9.60 -8.63
C PRO A 110 -25.90 -8.38 -8.65
N VAL A 111 -25.20 -8.15 -9.76
CA VAL A 111 -24.28 -7.01 -9.92
C VAL A 111 -24.96 -5.67 -9.60
N ILE A 112 -26.25 -5.55 -9.95
CA ILE A 112 -27.06 -4.36 -9.64
C ILE A 112 -27.14 -4.12 -8.12
N ILE A 113 -27.29 -5.17 -7.31
CA ILE A 113 -27.34 -5.06 -5.85
C ILE A 113 -25.96 -4.64 -5.32
N CYS A 114 -24.87 -5.21 -5.83
CA CYS A 114 -23.51 -4.78 -5.48
C CYS A 114 -23.29 -3.28 -5.79
N ASN A 115 -23.79 -2.80 -6.93
CA ASN A 115 -23.70 -1.39 -7.31
C ASN A 115 -24.54 -0.49 -6.39
N ILE A 116 -25.74 -0.91 -5.98
CA ILE A 116 -26.57 -0.17 -5.03
C ILE A 116 -25.88 -0.07 -3.67
N ILE A 117 -25.34 -1.18 -3.16
CA ILE A 117 -24.60 -1.19 -1.89
C ILE A 117 -23.39 -0.25 -1.98
N ARG A 118 -22.62 -0.32 -3.08
CA ARG A 118 -21.47 0.57 -3.34
C ARG A 118 -21.86 2.04 -3.33
N GLU A 119 -22.97 2.39 -3.99
CA GLU A 119 -23.45 3.77 -4.04
C GLU A 119 -23.94 4.27 -2.69
N ASN A 120 -24.64 3.42 -1.93
CA ASN A 120 -25.07 3.75 -0.58
C ASN A 120 -23.86 3.95 0.34
N MET A 121 -22.89 3.03 0.35
CA MET A 121 -21.65 3.18 1.12
C MET A 121 -20.95 4.51 0.82
N ASN A 122 -20.84 4.89 -0.45
CA ASN A 122 -20.22 6.17 -0.82
C ASN A 122 -21.05 7.39 -0.39
N LYS A 123 -22.39 7.32 -0.44
CA LYS A 123 -23.25 8.38 0.09
C LYS A 123 -23.09 8.50 1.61
N ASP A 124 -23.06 7.38 2.30
CA ASP A 124 -22.95 7.30 3.76
C ASP A 124 -21.60 7.83 4.24
N ILE A 125 -20.49 7.50 3.56
CA ILE A 125 -19.17 8.09 3.80
C ILE A 125 -19.22 9.63 3.70
N VAL A 126 -19.86 10.16 2.65
CA VAL A 126 -19.98 11.62 2.45
C VAL A 126 -20.85 12.26 3.53
N THR A 127 -21.98 11.65 3.87
CA THR A 127 -22.88 12.11 4.92
C THR A 127 -22.17 12.15 6.26
N PHE A 128 -21.52 11.06 6.65
CA PHE A 128 -20.78 10.94 7.90
C PHE A 128 -19.64 11.97 8.00
N THR A 129 -18.91 12.18 6.90
CA THR A 129 -17.85 13.21 6.85
C THR A 129 -18.41 14.61 7.11
N LYS A 130 -19.59 14.94 6.58
CA LYS A 130 -20.27 16.22 6.82
C LYS A 130 -20.75 16.36 8.26
N GLU A 131 -21.25 15.28 8.85
CA GLU A 131 -21.66 15.25 10.26
C GLU A 131 -20.47 15.51 11.19
N LEU A 132 -19.32 14.87 10.94
CA LEU A 132 -18.08 15.14 11.68
C LEU A 132 -17.66 16.60 11.54
N ALA A 133 -17.72 17.17 10.33
CA ALA A 133 -17.41 18.59 10.09
C ALA A 133 -18.37 19.57 10.79
N GLY A 134 -19.57 19.12 11.18
CA GLY A 134 -20.49 19.91 12.00
C GLY A 134 -20.13 19.94 13.49
N CYS A 135 -19.35 18.96 13.96
CA CYS A 135 -19.06 18.76 15.38
C CYS A 135 -17.57 18.94 15.74
N MET A 136 -16.67 18.91 14.75
CA MET A 136 -15.22 18.90 14.93
C MET A 136 -14.55 19.87 13.95
N THR A 137 -13.41 20.41 14.34
CA THR A 137 -12.56 21.19 13.45
C THR A 137 -11.88 20.29 12.42
N ALA A 138 -11.50 20.87 11.27
CA ALA A 138 -10.76 20.14 10.24
C ALA A 138 -9.44 19.52 10.77
N TYR A 139 -8.78 20.20 11.72
CA TYR A 139 -7.57 19.69 12.36
C TYR A 139 -7.85 18.47 13.23
N GLU A 140 -8.93 18.47 14.02
CA GLU A 140 -9.31 17.32 14.84
C GLU A 140 -9.68 16.11 13.98
N ILE A 141 -10.42 16.33 12.88
CA ILE A 141 -10.74 15.26 11.91
C ILE A 141 -9.46 14.72 11.28
N MET A 142 -8.52 15.58 10.89
CA MET A 142 -7.23 15.14 10.33
C MET A 142 -6.44 14.26 11.32
N CYS A 143 -6.46 14.59 12.61
CA CYS A 143 -5.73 13.84 13.64
C CYS A 143 -6.42 12.52 14.02
N LEU A 144 -7.75 12.50 14.09
CA LEU A 144 -8.50 11.35 14.61
C LEU A 144 -9.02 10.42 13.51
N TYR A 145 -9.38 10.98 12.35
CA TYR A 145 -9.94 10.28 11.20
C TYR A 145 -9.25 10.71 9.89
N PRO A 146 -7.94 10.46 9.76
CA PRO A 146 -7.16 10.93 8.62
C PRO A 146 -7.65 10.42 7.26
N ALA A 147 -8.20 9.20 7.16
CA ALA A 147 -8.75 8.73 5.89
C ALA A 147 -10.02 9.50 5.52
N LEU A 148 -10.89 9.83 6.48
CA LEU A 148 -12.06 10.67 6.23
C LEU A 148 -11.66 12.11 5.85
N TYR A 149 -10.65 12.68 6.52
CA TYR A 149 -10.12 14.00 6.18
C TYR A 149 -9.65 14.09 4.73
N TRP A 150 -8.81 13.15 4.29
CA TRP A 150 -8.32 13.11 2.91
C TRP A 150 -9.40 12.64 1.93
N GLY A 151 -10.34 11.84 2.40
CA GLY A 151 -11.40 11.22 1.63
C GLY A 151 -11.01 9.86 1.06
N PHE A 152 -11.96 8.93 1.10
CA PHE A 152 -11.89 7.62 0.45
C PHE A 152 -13.25 7.24 -0.14
N CYS A 153 -13.26 6.26 -1.03
CA CYS A 153 -14.49 5.75 -1.62
C CYS A 153 -14.38 4.27 -2.01
N VAL A 154 -15.53 3.60 -2.03
CA VAL A 154 -15.68 2.23 -2.52
C VAL A 154 -15.80 2.28 -4.05
N LEU A 155 -14.75 1.83 -4.72
CA LEU A 155 -14.63 1.78 -6.17
C LEU A 155 -15.46 0.63 -6.76
N ASN A 156 -15.41 -0.55 -6.14
CA ASN A 156 -16.10 -1.74 -6.61
C ASN A 156 -16.47 -2.66 -5.45
N ILE A 157 -17.49 -3.50 -5.67
CA ILE A 157 -17.88 -4.59 -4.77
C ILE A 157 -17.94 -5.89 -5.57
N GLU A 158 -17.20 -6.89 -5.12
CA GLU A 158 -17.20 -8.23 -5.70
C GLU A 158 -17.90 -9.18 -4.73
N ASP A 159 -18.97 -9.82 -5.19
CA ASP A 159 -19.65 -10.85 -4.41
C ASP A 159 -18.83 -12.16 -4.42
N GLN A 160 -18.48 -12.64 -3.24
CA GLN A 160 -17.85 -13.93 -3.01
C GLN A 160 -18.84 -14.86 -2.31
N HIS A 161 -18.46 -16.12 -2.10
CA HIS A 161 -19.40 -17.12 -1.59
C HIS A 161 -20.00 -16.72 -0.22
N THR A 162 -19.15 -16.35 0.74
CA THR A 162 -19.54 -16.05 2.13
C THR A 162 -19.41 -14.58 2.52
N TYR A 163 -18.74 -13.77 1.70
CA TYR A 163 -18.47 -12.36 1.95
C TYR A 163 -18.60 -11.53 0.67
N ILE A 164 -18.64 -10.21 0.82
CA ILE A 164 -18.34 -9.30 -0.29
C ILE A 164 -16.94 -8.73 -0.12
N ARG A 165 -16.24 -8.54 -1.23
CA ARG A 165 -14.94 -7.88 -1.27
C ARG A 165 -15.12 -6.44 -1.76
N LEU A 166 -14.69 -5.48 -0.94
CA LEU A 166 -14.75 -4.06 -1.22
C LEU A 166 -13.40 -3.61 -1.77
N ALA A 167 -13.39 -3.00 -2.94
CA ALA A 167 -12.21 -2.29 -3.46
C ALA A 167 -12.33 -0.82 -3.08
N VAL A 168 -11.41 -0.31 -2.27
CA VAL A 168 -11.45 1.04 -1.72
C VAL A 168 -10.20 1.81 -2.13
N ILE A 169 -10.38 3.07 -2.49
CA ILE A 169 -9.27 3.99 -2.79
C ILE A 169 -9.34 5.18 -1.84
N THR A 170 -8.19 5.75 -1.52
CA THR A 170 -8.06 6.91 -0.63
C THR A 170 -7.16 7.96 -1.28
N LYS A 171 -7.38 9.23 -0.92
CA LYS A 171 -6.51 10.34 -1.31
C LYS A 171 -5.40 10.62 -0.28
N MET A 172 -5.26 9.77 0.74
CA MET A 172 -4.18 9.92 1.71
C MET A 172 -2.81 9.88 1.01
N PRO A 173 -1.91 10.83 1.30
CA PRO A 173 -0.57 10.83 0.73
C PRO A 173 0.22 9.64 1.26
N LEU A 174 0.76 8.82 0.35
CA LEU A 174 1.58 7.67 0.70
C LEU A 174 2.90 8.11 1.29
#